data_AF-A0A9D1NZR4-F1
#
_entry.id   AF-A0A9D1NZR4-F1
#
_cell.length_a   1.000
_cell.length_b   1.000
_cell.length_c   1.000
_cell.angle_alpha   90.00
_cell.angle_beta   90.00
_cell.angle_gamma   90.00
#
_symmetry.space_group_name_H-M   'P 1'
#
loop_
_entity.id
_entity.type
_entity.pdbx_description
1 polymer ?
#
loop_
_entity_poly.entity_id
_entity_poly.type
_entity_poly.pdbx_seq_one_letter_code
_entity_poly.pdbx_strand_id
1 'polypeptide(L)'
;MNEKETGIRKSGRKLWACSLLMLLFLVLMSTTALAAKTGWKQVGKKIYYYVAGEDGREKATGLRKIGKRYYYFNKNGVMKTGWVKTSEGFRYFKPTGNVGATKGSMYTGLKTIGKYKYYFDKNGVVTTGLRTVKKKTYFFSTNKNMGVRGRSLKNRWKTVKGVKYYFKSDGTMAKNCWVNKTYYVDKNGQMLKNTVTPDGYLVGSNGKKASKNKVKGWVKINGKYHYYNASKKKLLTSCWKQVNGKYYYLDEDGVRVTGWQNIGKNRYYFNSKGVRQTGLKTLKGKTYYFDAKGRLQRNTTIDGYTIDANGVATKIPGTESGKKKILIIAGHGQGDPGATSSWGYESNYTRQFAKLIYNELKSNGKVDVTFYKNGSSNYDCYQQNAKTLGSGGLNLSSKITGKGTNRSKVLSGIKTNPNIPVFTDYDYVLEVHFNAKGSGKDPQGDGRYTGVGFYINSYKSKYTLENRILSKIVSLGFKRWGSGVFASSTLFNARICQELGVSYGLLETAFIDDGDDMKFYTKNKNKMAKAVADAIVAYYS
;
A
#
# COMPACT_ATOMS: atom_id res chain seq x y z
N MET A 1 105.77 7.00 -66.31
CA MET A 1 106.38 5.89 -67.07
C MET A 1 106.60 4.72 -66.13
N ASN A 2 106.16 3.54 -66.58
CA ASN A 2 106.42 2.18 -66.11
C ASN A 2 105.65 1.59 -64.90
N GLU A 3 104.64 0.81 -65.28
CA GLU A 3 104.01 -0.39 -64.71
C GLU A 3 104.93 -1.40 -63.97
N LYS A 4 104.36 -2.06 -62.94
CA LYS A 4 103.91 -3.50 -62.89
C LYS A 4 103.65 -3.89 -61.41
N GLU A 5 102.41 -4.22 -61.01
CA GLU A 5 101.84 -5.58 -60.78
C GLU A 5 102.69 -6.49 -59.86
N THR A 6 102.26 -7.22 -58.81
CA THR A 6 101.00 -7.85 -58.32
C THR A 6 101.20 -8.18 -56.80
N GLY A 7 100.23 -8.07 -55.88
CA GLY A 7 99.29 -9.12 -55.45
C GLY A 7 99.85 -10.15 -54.44
N ILE A 8 99.37 -10.20 -53.17
CA ILE A 8 99.29 -11.40 -52.30
C ILE A 8 98.30 -11.20 -51.14
N ARG A 9 97.70 -12.33 -50.72
CA ARG A 9 96.39 -12.58 -50.12
C ARG A 9 96.23 -12.32 -48.62
N LYS A 10 94.98 -11.96 -48.30
CA LYS A 10 94.21 -12.17 -47.06
C LYS A 10 94.50 -13.53 -46.36
N SER A 11 94.94 -13.50 -45.11
CA SER A 11 94.67 -14.57 -44.13
C SER A 11 94.53 -13.94 -42.73
N GLY A 12 93.45 -14.23 -42.01
CA GLY A 12 93.27 -13.72 -40.63
C GLY A 12 91.83 -13.47 -40.16
N ARG A 13 90.84 -13.37 -41.05
CA ARG A 13 89.42 -13.12 -40.65
C ARG A 13 88.44 -14.27 -40.87
N LYS A 14 88.90 -15.46 -41.27
CA LYS A 14 88.02 -16.62 -41.56
C LYS A 14 87.93 -17.67 -40.46
N LEU A 15 88.76 -17.65 -39.40
CA LEU A 15 88.70 -18.70 -38.36
C LEU A 15 87.77 -18.40 -37.17
N TRP A 16 87.43 -17.14 -36.88
CA TRP A 16 86.54 -16.83 -35.73
C TRP A 16 85.04 -16.86 -36.09
N ALA A 17 84.70 -16.60 -37.35
CA ALA A 17 83.31 -16.64 -37.81
C ALA A 17 82.79 -18.09 -38.00
N CYS A 18 83.65 -19.02 -38.42
CA CYS A 18 83.26 -20.43 -38.59
C CYS A 18 83.09 -21.17 -37.26
N SER A 19 83.89 -20.84 -36.23
CA SER A 19 83.78 -21.44 -34.90
C SER A 19 82.57 -20.94 -34.13
N LEU A 20 82.21 -19.66 -34.26
CA LEU A 20 81.00 -19.09 -33.65
C LEU A 20 79.73 -19.55 -34.39
N LEU A 21 79.76 -19.66 -35.72
CA LEU A 21 78.66 -20.28 -36.48
C LEU A 21 78.51 -21.77 -36.15
N MET A 22 79.59 -22.54 -36.01
CA MET A 22 79.50 -23.95 -35.60
C MET A 22 78.98 -24.10 -34.18
N LEU A 23 79.38 -23.25 -33.23
CA LEU A 23 78.80 -23.27 -31.88
C LEU A 23 77.31 -22.89 -31.89
N LEU A 24 76.92 -21.87 -32.67
CA LEU A 24 75.52 -21.49 -32.83
C LEU A 24 74.71 -22.61 -33.52
N PHE A 25 75.28 -23.29 -34.51
CA PHE A 25 74.67 -24.40 -35.24
C PHE A 25 74.59 -25.68 -34.39
N LEU A 26 75.55 -25.94 -33.50
CA LEU A 26 75.51 -27.03 -32.50
C LEU A 26 74.52 -26.73 -31.36
N VAL A 27 74.38 -25.46 -30.95
CA VAL A 27 73.35 -25.01 -30.00
C VAL A 27 71.95 -25.02 -30.66
N LEU A 28 71.84 -24.72 -31.95
CA LEU A 28 70.61 -24.85 -32.74
C LEU A 28 70.25 -26.31 -33.05
N MET A 29 71.24 -27.21 -33.23
CA MET A 29 71.02 -28.65 -33.43
C MET A 29 70.70 -29.39 -32.12
N SER A 30 71.26 -28.96 -30.98
CA SER A 30 70.90 -29.51 -29.66
C SER A 30 69.52 -29.03 -29.17
N THR A 31 69.10 -27.81 -29.53
CA THR A 31 67.73 -27.33 -29.24
C THR A 31 66.66 -27.93 -30.17
N THR A 32 66.99 -28.22 -31.44
CA THR A 32 66.07 -28.87 -32.38
C THR A 32 65.94 -30.39 -32.17
N ALA A 33 67.00 -31.08 -31.71
CA ALA A 33 66.94 -32.51 -31.37
C ALA A 33 66.15 -32.82 -30.08
N LEU A 34 66.10 -31.88 -29.11
CA LEU A 34 65.31 -32.03 -27.89
C LEU A 34 63.80 -31.81 -28.13
N ALA A 35 63.45 -30.99 -29.12
CA ALA A 35 62.06 -30.72 -29.50
C ALA A 35 61.34 -31.93 -30.11
N ALA A 36 62.07 -32.91 -30.67
CA ALA A 36 61.51 -34.10 -31.31
C ALA A 36 61.09 -35.23 -30.34
N LYS A 37 61.35 -35.10 -29.02
CA LYS A 37 61.15 -36.21 -28.05
C LYS A 37 60.03 -35.99 -27.03
N THR A 38 59.47 -34.78 -26.91
CA THR A 38 58.40 -34.45 -25.96
C THR A 38 57.06 -34.22 -26.65
N GLY A 39 55.94 -34.28 -25.91
CA GLY A 39 54.61 -33.99 -26.43
C GLY A 39 53.65 -35.17 -26.49
N TRP A 40 52.54 -34.98 -27.20
CA TRP A 40 51.46 -35.95 -27.30
C TRP A 40 51.84 -37.13 -28.19
N LYS A 41 51.66 -38.36 -27.70
CA LYS A 41 51.90 -39.57 -28.48
C LYS A 41 50.82 -40.60 -28.23
N GLN A 42 50.24 -41.12 -29.29
CA GLN A 42 49.25 -42.20 -29.25
C GLN A 42 49.93 -43.52 -29.66
N VAL A 43 49.77 -44.56 -28.86
CA VAL A 43 50.27 -45.92 -29.15
C VAL A 43 49.10 -46.89 -28.95
N GLY A 44 48.57 -47.39 -30.07
CA GLY A 44 47.29 -48.10 -30.09
C GLY A 44 46.16 -47.25 -29.50
N LYS A 45 45.42 -47.80 -28.53
CA LYS A 45 44.33 -47.10 -27.80
C LYS A 45 44.82 -46.22 -26.65
N LYS A 46 46.12 -46.27 -26.30
CA LYS A 46 46.71 -45.55 -25.16
C LYS A 46 47.30 -44.22 -25.64
N ILE A 47 47.05 -43.16 -24.88
CA ILE A 47 47.55 -41.80 -25.17
C ILE A 47 48.48 -41.39 -24.03
N TYR A 48 49.63 -40.84 -24.38
CA TYR A 48 50.67 -40.38 -23.46
C TYR A 48 51.03 -38.93 -23.74
N TYR A 49 51.63 -38.28 -22.76
CA TYR A 49 52.34 -37.01 -22.95
C TYR A 49 53.75 -37.16 -22.40
N TYR A 50 54.75 -36.95 -23.26
CA TYR A 50 56.16 -37.04 -22.90
C TYR A 50 56.66 -35.65 -22.45
N VAL A 51 57.31 -35.59 -21.29
CA VAL A 51 57.90 -34.37 -20.74
C VAL A 51 59.43 -34.40 -20.90
N ALA A 52 60.07 -33.24 -20.82
CA ALA A 52 61.52 -33.17 -20.84
C ALA A 52 62.08 -33.81 -19.56
N GLY A 53 62.97 -34.79 -19.74
CA GLY A 53 63.75 -35.47 -18.69
C GLY A 53 65.12 -35.85 -19.28
N GLU A 54 65.98 -36.51 -18.50
CA GLU A 54 67.38 -36.82 -18.88
C GLU A 54 67.51 -37.45 -20.28
N ASP A 55 66.60 -38.37 -20.65
CA ASP A 55 66.58 -39.01 -21.97
C ASP A 55 65.47 -38.49 -22.93
N GLY A 56 64.67 -37.53 -22.48
CA GLY A 56 63.50 -37.00 -23.22
C GLY A 56 62.34 -37.99 -23.38
N ARG A 57 62.30 -39.09 -22.61
CA ARG A 57 61.28 -40.17 -22.71
C ARG A 57 60.37 -40.30 -21.48
N GLU A 58 60.43 -39.35 -20.55
CA GLU A 58 59.63 -39.43 -19.34
C GLU A 58 58.15 -39.19 -19.62
N LYS A 59 57.27 -40.08 -19.13
CA LYS A 59 55.83 -39.97 -19.31
C LYS A 59 55.23 -39.14 -18.17
N ALA A 60 54.42 -38.15 -18.52
CA ALA A 60 53.61 -37.43 -17.55
C ALA A 60 52.74 -38.38 -16.71
N THR A 61 52.76 -38.21 -15.40
CA THR A 61 51.88 -38.90 -14.43
C THR A 61 51.09 -37.88 -13.62
N GLY A 62 49.94 -38.29 -13.06
CA GLY A 62 49.09 -37.45 -12.23
C GLY A 62 48.36 -36.36 -13.01
N LEU A 63 47.90 -35.32 -12.30
CA LEU A 63 47.25 -34.15 -12.89
C LEU A 63 48.31 -33.20 -13.47
N ARG A 64 48.23 -32.89 -14.76
CA ARG A 64 49.20 -32.02 -15.44
C ARG A 64 48.49 -30.95 -16.25
N LYS A 65 49.02 -29.72 -16.18
CA LYS A 65 48.64 -28.61 -17.06
C LYS A 65 49.49 -28.67 -18.33
N ILE A 66 48.85 -28.84 -19.48
CA ILE A 66 49.51 -28.88 -20.78
C ILE A 66 48.85 -27.81 -21.65
N GLY A 67 49.62 -26.80 -22.03
CA GLY A 67 49.09 -25.57 -22.60
C GLY A 67 48.04 -24.94 -21.67
N LYS A 68 46.83 -24.70 -22.20
CA LYS A 68 45.74 -24.04 -21.46
C LYS A 68 44.84 -25.00 -20.66
N ARG A 69 45.12 -26.31 -20.65
CA ARG A 69 44.20 -27.33 -20.14
C ARG A 69 44.86 -28.30 -19.18
N TYR A 70 44.06 -28.88 -18.30
CA TYR A 70 44.50 -29.92 -17.38
C TYR A 70 44.10 -31.30 -17.89
N TYR A 71 44.99 -32.27 -17.72
CA TYR A 71 44.83 -33.68 -18.10
C TYR A 71 45.27 -34.56 -16.93
N TYR A 72 44.81 -35.80 -16.89
CA TYR A 72 45.23 -36.76 -15.87
C TYR A 72 45.83 -38.00 -16.51
N PHE A 73 46.98 -38.42 -16.01
CA PHE A 73 47.69 -39.61 -16.44
C PHE A 73 47.83 -40.57 -15.25
N ASN A 74 47.62 -41.87 -15.48
CA ASN A 74 47.81 -42.86 -14.42
C ASN A 74 49.31 -43.07 -14.13
N LYS A 75 49.63 -43.95 -13.16
CA LYS A 75 51.01 -44.27 -12.77
C LYS A 75 51.90 -44.79 -13.92
N ASN A 76 51.30 -45.33 -14.99
CA ASN A 76 52.02 -45.83 -16.17
C ASN A 76 52.09 -44.78 -17.30
N GLY A 77 51.66 -43.55 -17.05
CA GLY A 77 51.64 -42.44 -18.00
C GLY A 77 50.49 -42.45 -19.01
N VAL A 78 49.50 -43.35 -18.86
CA VAL A 78 48.35 -43.41 -19.78
C VAL A 78 47.33 -42.36 -19.38
N MET A 79 46.98 -41.49 -20.32
CA MET A 79 45.95 -40.46 -20.16
C MET A 79 44.60 -41.10 -19.86
N LYS A 80 43.91 -40.61 -18.81
CA LYS A 80 42.58 -41.05 -18.42
C LYS A 80 41.51 -40.08 -18.92
N THR A 81 40.37 -40.66 -19.29
CA THR A 81 39.13 -39.94 -19.58
C THR A 81 38.01 -40.45 -18.67
N GLY A 82 36.88 -39.74 -18.63
CA GLY A 82 35.75 -40.05 -17.76
C GLY A 82 36.02 -39.66 -16.31
N TRP A 83 35.40 -40.40 -15.39
CA TRP A 83 35.52 -40.16 -13.95
C TRP A 83 36.86 -40.65 -13.42
N VAL A 84 37.54 -39.79 -12.66
CA VAL A 84 38.78 -40.12 -11.96
C VAL A 84 38.64 -39.68 -10.50
N LYS A 85 38.93 -40.59 -9.57
CA LYS A 85 39.04 -40.29 -8.14
C LYS A 85 40.47 -39.82 -7.85
N THR A 86 40.59 -38.63 -7.27
CA THR A 86 41.85 -38.07 -6.77
C THR A 86 41.77 -37.92 -5.24
N SER A 87 42.88 -37.59 -4.58
CA SER A 87 42.91 -37.29 -3.14
C SER A 87 41.93 -36.17 -2.76
N GLU A 88 41.81 -35.15 -3.61
CA GLU A 88 40.89 -34.01 -3.40
C GLU A 88 39.41 -34.33 -3.73
N GLY A 89 39.15 -35.44 -4.41
CA GLY A 89 37.79 -35.86 -4.81
C GLY A 89 37.67 -36.28 -6.27
N PHE A 90 36.42 -36.38 -6.74
CA PHE A 90 36.13 -36.86 -8.09
C PHE A 90 36.22 -35.72 -9.13
N ARG A 91 36.90 -36.00 -10.24
CA ARG A 91 37.07 -35.13 -11.39
C ARG A 91 36.56 -35.82 -12.65
N TYR A 92 36.25 -35.05 -13.68
CA TYR A 92 35.82 -35.61 -14.97
C TYR A 92 36.67 -35.08 -16.11
N PHE A 93 37.17 -35.99 -16.94
CA PHE A 93 38.02 -35.69 -18.09
C PHE A 93 37.28 -36.05 -19.38
N LYS A 94 37.23 -35.13 -20.35
CA LYS A 94 36.39 -35.26 -21.55
C LYS A 94 36.74 -36.54 -22.36
N PRO A 95 35.81 -37.48 -22.60
CA PRO A 95 36.12 -38.71 -23.34
C PRO A 95 36.42 -38.55 -24.83
N THR A 96 35.88 -37.48 -25.44
CA THR A 96 35.89 -37.29 -26.90
C THR A 96 36.57 -35.97 -27.32
N GLY A 97 36.92 -35.89 -28.61
CA GLY A 97 37.58 -34.75 -29.24
C GLY A 97 39.01 -35.06 -29.67
N ASN A 98 39.77 -34.00 -29.97
CA ASN A 98 41.14 -34.13 -30.45
C ASN A 98 42.13 -34.21 -29.28
N VAL A 99 43.12 -35.09 -29.40
CA VAL A 99 44.26 -35.21 -28.48
C VAL A 99 45.05 -33.90 -28.47
N GLY A 100 45.54 -33.49 -27.30
CA GLY A 100 46.21 -32.19 -27.13
C GLY A 100 45.30 -30.96 -27.22
N ALA A 101 44.02 -31.15 -27.54
CA ALA A 101 43.01 -30.10 -27.51
C ALA A 101 41.91 -30.43 -26.51
N THR A 102 40.85 -31.13 -26.91
CA THR A 102 39.66 -31.28 -26.07
C THR A 102 39.52 -32.66 -25.43
N LYS A 103 40.03 -33.73 -26.04
CA LYS A 103 39.98 -35.08 -25.44
C LYS A 103 40.91 -35.17 -24.24
N GLY A 104 40.41 -35.74 -23.15
CA GLY A 104 41.13 -35.83 -21.88
C GLY A 104 41.20 -34.54 -21.10
N SER A 105 40.67 -33.42 -21.60
CA SER A 105 40.68 -32.15 -20.86
C SER A 105 39.74 -32.20 -19.65
N MET A 106 40.18 -31.65 -18.53
CA MET A 106 39.43 -31.59 -17.28
C MET A 106 38.24 -30.66 -17.38
N TYR A 107 37.09 -31.09 -16.85
CA TYR A 107 35.91 -30.26 -16.73
C TYR A 107 35.98 -29.31 -15.53
N THR A 108 35.59 -28.06 -15.76
CA THR A 108 35.30 -27.05 -14.74
C THR A 108 33.92 -26.44 -15.00
N GLY A 109 33.30 -25.89 -13.95
CA GLY A 109 31.99 -25.26 -14.00
C GLY A 109 30.83 -26.25 -14.21
N LEU A 110 29.70 -25.73 -14.66
CA LEU A 110 28.48 -26.52 -14.91
C LEU A 110 28.62 -27.31 -16.22
N LYS A 111 28.50 -28.64 -16.14
CA LYS A 111 28.57 -29.54 -17.30
C LYS A 111 27.44 -30.56 -17.26
N THR A 112 27.01 -30.98 -18.44
CA THR A 112 26.04 -32.08 -18.61
C THR A 112 26.83 -33.35 -18.95
N ILE A 113 26.59 -34.42 -18.20
CA ILE A 113 27.19 -35.74 -18.43
C ILE A 113 26.05 -36.76 -18.40
N GLY A 114 25.76 -37.38 -19.54
CA GLY A 114 24.52 -38.13 -19.75
C GLY A 114 23.29 -37.23 -19.49
N LYS A 115 22.29 -37.75 -18.77
CA LYS A 115 21.03 -37.01 -18.48
C LYS A 115 21.10 -36.04 -17.29
N TYR A 116 22.25 -35.89 -16.65
CA TYR A 116 22.44 -35.13 -15.42
C TYR A 116 23.43 -33.99 -15.59
N LYS A 117 23.26 -32.94 -14.79
CA LYS A 117 24.24 -31.87 -14.64
C LYS A 117 25.12 -32.14 -13.43
N TYR A 118 26.36 -31.69 -13.52
CA TYR A 118 27.35 -31.67 -12.46
C TYR A 118 28.00 -30.30 -12.44
N TYR A 119 28.43 -29.86 -11.26
CA TYR A 119 29.25 -28.66 -11.14
C TYR A 119 30.62 -29.03 -10.61
N PHE A 120 31.64 -28.71 -11.40
CA PHE A 120 33.03 -28.84 -11.05
C PHE A 120 33.56 -27.47 -10.60
N ASP A 121 34.29 -27.41 -9.49
CA ASP A 121 34.90 -26.16 -9.03
C ASP A 121 36.06 -25.70 -9.94
N LYS A 122 36.77 -24.64 -9.52
CA LYS A 122 37.93 -24.11 -10.25
C LYS A 122 39.06 -25.13 -10.41
N ASN A 123 39.16 -26.06 -9.46
CA ASN A 123 40.13 -27.13 -9.47
C ASN A 123 39.61 -28.33 -10.26
N GLY A 124 38.35 -28.38 -10.67
CA GLY A 124 37.75 -29.50 -11.41
C GLY A 124 37.19 -30.61 -10.53
N VAL A 125 37.10 -30.39 -9.21
CA VAL A 125 36.48 -31.33 -8.27
C VAL A 125 34.97 -31.15 -8.29
N VAL A 126 34.23 -32.26 -8.32
CA VAL A 126 32.76 -32.23 -8.31
C VAL A 126 32.24 -31.73 -6.96
N THR A 127 31.37 -30.74 -7.01
CA THR A 127 30.75 -30.14 -5.81
C THR A 127 29.35 -30.69 -5.57
N THR A 128 28.89 -30.58 -4.32
CA THR A 128 27.57 -31.07 -3.89
C THR A 128 26.77 -29.97 -3.20
N GLY A 129 25.46 -30.16 -3.02
CA GLY A 129 24.57 -29.20 -2.35
C GLY A 129 24.00 -28.14 -3.30
N LEU A 130 23.48 -27.05 -2.71
CA LEU A 130 22.93 -25.92 -3.47
C LEU A 130 24.03 -25.16 -4.19
N ARG A 131 23.82 -24.88 -5.48
CA ARG A 131 24.72 -24.07 -6.29
C ARG A 131 23.93 -23.17 -7.22
N THR A 132 24.26 -21.88 -7.24
CA THR A 132 23.72 -20.94 -8.22
C THR A 132 24.76 -20.66 -9.28
N VAL A 133 24.38 -20.81 -10.54
CA VAL A 133 25.23 -20.59 -11.72
C VAL A 133 24.43 -19.78 -12.72
N LYS A 134 24.91 -18.60 -13.12
CA LYS A 134 24.23 -17.69 -14.05
C LYS A 134 22.73 -17.51 -13.70
N LYS A 135 22.44 -17.16 -12.44
CA LYS A 135 21.10 -16.97 -11.84
C LYS A 135 20.22 -18.24 -11.72
N LYS A 136 20.64 -19.39 -12.24
CA LYS A 136 19.95 -20.68 -12.09
C LYS A 136 20.49 -21.45 -10.90
N THR A 137 19.61 -21.92 -10.02
CA THR A 137 19.99 -22.68 -8.83
C THR A 137 19.75 -24.18 -9.06
N TYR A 138 20.69 -25.01 -8.63
CA TYR A 138 20.67 -26.47 -8.70
C TYR A 138 20.92 -27.04 -7.32
N PHE A 139 20.49 -28.28 -7.08
CA PHE A 139 20.96 -29.08 -5.95
C PHE A 139 21.68 -30.31 -6.48
N PHE A 140 22.95 -30.45 -6.12
CA PHE A 140 23.77 -31.61 -6.46
C PHE A 140 23.75 -32.59 -5.28
N SER A 141 23.47 -33.87 -5.54
CA SER A 141 23.37 -34.92 -4.52
C SER A 141 24.61 -34.95 -3.62
N THR A 142 24.38 -34.98 -2.30
CA THR A 142 25.44 -34.92 -1.29
C THR A 142 25.86 -36.30 -0.79
N ASN A 143 25.06 -37.34 -1.01
CA ASN A 143 25.36 -38.71 -0.58
C ASN A 143 24.74 -39.73 -1.54
N LYS A 144 25.12 -41.00 -1.36
CA LYS A 144 24.67 -42.14 -2.18
C LYS A 144 23.16 -42.39 -2.10
N ASN A 145 22.53 -42.08 -0.97
CA ASN A 145 21.08 -42.24 -0.78
C ASN A 145 20.26 -41.28 -1.64
N MET A 146 20.90 -40.23 -2.17
CA MET A 146 20.31 -39.29 -3.14
C MET A 146 20.65 -39.65 -4.59
N GLY A 147 21.24 -40.82 -4.83
CA GLY A 147 21.80 -41.26 -6.11
C GLY A 147 23.33 -41.04 -6.18
N VAL A 148 23.89 -41.09 -7.39
CA VAL A 148 25.33 -40.84 -7.56
C VAL A 148 25.66 -39.41 -7.12
N ARG A 149 26.65 -39.27 -6.24
CA ARG A 149 27.11 -38.00 -5.66
C ARG A 149 27.45 -36.98 -6.76
N GLY A 150 27.06 -35.73 -6.55
CA GLY A 150 27.29 -34.62 -7.47
C GLY A 150 26.28 -34.52 -8.63
N ARG A 151 25.35 -35.46 -8.79
CA ARG A 151 24.27 -35.36 -9.79
C ARG A 151 23.26 -34.29 -9.41
N SER A 152 22.84 -33.48 -10.36
CA SER A 152 21.71 -32.57 -10.18
C SER A 152 20.42 -33.35 -9.89
N LEU A 153 19.69 -32.97 -8.84
CA LEU A 153 18.33 -33.45 -8.60
C LEU A 153 17.38 -32.97 -9.71
N LYS A 154 16.38 -33.80 -10.04
CA LYS A 154 15.36 -33.53 -11.07
C LYS A 154 14.01 -34.08 -10.61
N ASN A 155 12.94 -33.39 -10.95
CA ASN A 155 11.53 -33.76 -10.68
C ASN A 155 11.26 -34.17 -9.23
N ARG A 156 11.80 -33.43 -8.26
CA ARG A 156 11.58 -33.76 -6.84
C ARG A 156 11.77 -32.59 -5.89
N TRP A 157 11.16 -32.74 -4.72
CA TRP A 157 11.38 -31.88 -3.58
C TRP A 157 12.68 -32.21 -2.86
N LYS A 158 13.33 -31.19 -2.28
CA LYS A 158 14.43 -31.33 -1.34
C LYS A 158 14.28 -30.34 -0.21
N THR A 159 14.34 -30.85 1.02
CA THR A 159 14.44 -30.03 2.22
C THR A 159 15.90 -29.67 2.48
N VAL A 160 16.17 -28.39 2.70
CA VAL A 160 17.48 -27.85 3.11
C VAL A 160 17.22 -26.91 4.27
N LYS A 161 17.82 -27.19 5.44
CA LYS A 161 17.63 -26.39 6.68
C LYS A 161 16.14 -26.10 6.98
N GLY A 162 15.29 -27.14 6.93
CA GLY A 162 13.84 -27.02 7.20
C GLY A 162 12.98 -26.46 6.05
N VAL A 163 13.58 -25.87 5.01
CA VAL A 163 12.85 -25.27 3.89
C VAL A 163 12.79 -26.24 2.70
N LYS A 164 11.60 -26.39 2.10
CA LYS A 164 11.39 -27.24 0.91
C LYS A 164 11.55 -26.45 -0.38
N TYR A 165 12.32 -27.02 -1.30
CA TYR A 165 12.56 -26.52 -2.66
C TYR A 165 12.21 -27.59 -3.68
N TYR A 166 11.73 -27.21 -4.86
CA TYR A 166 11.45 -28.15 -5.94
C TYR A 166 12.44 -27.98 -7.09
N PHE A 167 13.01 -29.09 -7.58
CA PHE A 167 13.91 -29.12 -8.73
C PHE A 167 13.18 -29.72 -9.94
N LYS A 168 13.12 -28.95 -11.03
CA LYS A 168 12.38 -29.27 -12.25
C LYS A 168 13.10 -30.34 -13.10
N SER A 169 12.51 -30.69 -14.24
CA SER A 169 13.02 -31.69 -15.18
C SER A 169 14.35 -31.31 -15.83
N ASP A 170 14.71 -30.03 -15.87
CA ASP A 170 16.01 -29.54 -16.34
C ASP A 170 17.07 -29.43 -15.22
N GLY A 171 16.67 -29.80 -13.99
CA GLY A 171 17.47 -29.73 -12.77
C GLY A 171 17.50 -28.36 -12.10
N THR A 172 16.87 -27.34 -12.68
CA THR A 172 16.81 -26.01 -12.08
C THR A 172 15.73 -25.93 -10.99
N MET A 173 15.99 -25.13 -9.97
CA MET A 173 15.04 -24.86 -8.89
C MET A 173 13.85 -24.04 -9.42
N ALA A 174 12.64 -24.47 -9.09
CA ALA A 174 11.42 -23.71 -9.34
C ALA A 174 11.40 -22.43 -8.47
N LYS A 175 10.91 -21.32 -9.02
CA LYS A 175 10.79 -20.00 -8.36
C LYS A 175 9.55 -19.29 -8.90
N ASN A 176 8.82 -18.58 -8.03
CA ASN A 176 7.62 -17.81 -8.35
C ASN A 176 6.55 -18.58 -9.15
N CYS A 177 6.33 -19.86 -8.83
CA CYS A 177 5.38 -20.66 -9.58
C CYS A 177 4.72 -21.76 -8.74
N TRP A 178 3.60 -22.26 -9.27
CA TRP A 178 2.99 -23.48 -8.78
C TRP A 178 3.79 -24.71 -9.23
N VAL A 179 4.06 -25.60 -8.28
CA VAL A 179 4.54 -26.95 -8.48
C VAL A 179 3.35 -27.89 -8.43
N ASN A 180 3.13 -28.63 -9.52
CA ASN A 180 2.04 -29.59 -9.69
C ASN A 180 0.64 -29.02 -9.39
N LYS A 181 0.44 -27.70 -9.61
CA LYS A 181 -0.79 -26.95 -9.27
C LYS A 181 -1.21 -26.97 -7.78
N THR A 182 -0.43 -27.63 -6.92
CA THR A 182 -0.75 -27.86 -5.50
C THR A 182 0.06 -27.00 -4.54
N TYR A 183 1.35 -26.78 -4.80
CA TYR A 183 2.27 -26.05 -3.91
C TYR A 183 2.82 -24.82 -4.62
N TYR A 184 2.98 -23.70 -3.93
CA TYR A 184 3.60 -22.51 -4.50
C TYR A 184 5.01 -22.32 -3.93
N VAL A 185 5.97 -22.01 -4.79
CA VAL A 185 7.33 -21.61 -4.37
C VAL A 185 7.59 -20.14 -4.68
N ASP A 186 8.17 -19.41 -3.73
CA ASP A 186 8.40 -17.97 -3.82
C ASP A 186 9.56 -17.59 -4.76
N LYS A 187 9.95 -16.30 -4.76
CA LYS A 187 11.05 -15.77 -5.58
C LYS A 187 12.41 -16.39 -5.26
N ASN A 188 12.56 -16.92 -4.06
CA ASN A 188 13.74 -17.62 -3.58
C ASN A 188 13.63 -19.14 -3.76
N GLY A 189 12.50 -19.64 -4.26
CA GLY A 189 12.19 -21.07 -4.46
C GLY A 189 11.69 -21.78 -3.20
N GLN A 190 11.43 -21.03 -2.12
CA GLN A 190 10.93 -21.58 -0.86
C GLN A 190 9.45 -21.91 -0.99
N MET A 191 9.07 -23.11 -0.60
CA MET A 191 7.65 -23.49 -0.55
C MET A 191 6.90 -22.65 0.48
N LEU A 192 5.85 -21.95 0.04
CA LEU A 192 4.99 -21.16 0.90
C LEU A 192 4.12 -22.07 1.78
N LYS A 193 3.86 -21.61 3.02
CA LYS A 193 3.00 -22.24 4.02
C LYS A 193 2.29 -21.17 4.83
N ASN A 194 1.09 -21.46 5.33
CA ASN A 194 0.29 -20.58 6.19
C ASN A 194 0.24 -19.13 5.67
N THR A 195 -0.03 -18.96 4.37
CA THR A 195 0.03 -17.63 3.75
C THR A 195 -0.81 -17.60 2.49
N VAL A 196 -0.95 -16.41 1.89
CA VAL A 196 -1.60 -16.21 0.60
C VAL A 196 -0.52 -16.04 -0.47
N THR A 197 -0.63 -16.82 -1.54
CA THR A 197 0.27 -16.74 -2.69
C THR A 197 0.11 -15.41 -3.44
N PRO A 198 1.11 -14.96 -4.22
CA PRO A 198 1.02 -13.71 -4.98
C PRO A 198 -0.14 -13.65 -5.99
N ASP A 199 -0.65 -14.80 -6.43
CA ASP A 199 -1.83 -14.92 -7.29
C ASP A 199 -3.15 -15.09 -6.52
N GLY A 200 -3.10 -15.01 -5.19
CA GLY A 200 -4.25 -14.85 -4.30
C GLY A 200 -4.80 -16.14 -3.69
N TYR A 201 -4.13 -17.28 -3.75
CA TYR A 201 -4.62 -18.51 -3.14
C TYR A 201 -4.06 -18.72 -1.73
N LEU A 202 -4.89 -19.20 -0.81
CA LEU A 202 -4.42 -19.61 0.51
C LEU A 202 -3.66 -20.94 0.38
N VAL A 203 -2.49 -21.03 1.03
CA VAL A 203 -1.77 -22.29 1.24
C VAL A 203 -1.67 -22.60 2.74
N GLY A 204 -1.95 -23.85 3.10
CA GLY A 204 -2.00 -24.29 4.50
C GLY A 204 -0.63 -24.58 5.12
N SER A 205 -0.64 -25.19 6.31
CA SER A 205 0.57 -25.53 7.08
C SER A 205 1.46 -26.56 6.40
N ASN A 206 0.86 -27.46 5.61
CA ASN A 206 1.57 -28.41 4.74
C ASN A 206 2.00 -27.81 3.39
N GLY A 207 1.64 -26.55 3.10
CA GLY A 207 1.93 -25.83 1.87
C GLY A 207 1.00 -26.16 0.69
N LYS A 208 0.01 -27.04 0.88
CA LYS A 208 -1.00 -27.33 -0.16
C LYS A 208 -1.95 -26.14 -0.30
N LYS A 209 -2.38 -25.89 -1.54
CA LYS A 209 -3.48 -24.97 -1.85
C LYS A 209 -4.73 -25.37 -1.06
N ALA A 210 -5.21 -24.44 -0.25
CA ALA A 210 -6.31 -24.63 0.70
C ALA A 210 -7.58 -23.85 0.32
N SER A 211 -7.50 -22.89 -0.60
CA SER A 211 -8.68 -22.17 -1.11
C SER A 211 -9.02 -22.55 -2.55
N LYS A 212 -10.32 -22.70 -2.84
CA LYS A 212 -10.84 -22.84 -4.22
C LYS A 212 -10.77 -21.52 -4.98
N ASN A 213 -11.14 -20.43 -4.30
CA ASN A 213 -11.20 -19.09 -4.86
C ASN A 213 -10.02 -18.23 -4.40
N LYS A 214 -9.71 -17.20 -5.20
CA LYS A 214 -8.72 -16.18 -4.84
C LYS A 214 -9.24 -15.31 -3.71
N VAL A 215 -8.42 -15.12 -2.70
CA VAL A 215 -8.63 -14.18 -1.60
C VAL A 215 -8.52 -12.75 -2.14
N LYS A 216 -9.48 -11.90 -1.76
CA LYS A 216 -9.47 -10.46 -2.02
C LYS A 216 -9.90 -9.73 -0.74
N GLY A 217 -8.94 -9.39 0.13
CA GLY A 217 -9.21 -8.77 1.43
C GLY A 217 -9.01 -9.73 2.61
N TRP A 218 -9.97 -9.76 3.54
CA TRP A 218 -9.85 -10.52 4.79
C TRP A 218 -9.65 -12.02 4.56
N VAL A 219 -8.71 -12.61 5.28
CA VAL A 219 -8.42 -14.04 5.28
C VAL A 219 -8.06 -14.51 6.68
N LYS A 220 -8.51 -15.70 7.06
CA LYS A 220 -8.17 -16.32 8.35
C LYS A 220 -7.03 -17.32 8.13
N ILE A 221 -5.92 -17.12 8.83
CA ILE A 221 -4.72 -17.96 8.77
C ILE A 221 -4.39 -18.34 10.21
N ASN A 222 -4.32 -19.65 10.51
CA ASN A 222 -4.03 -20.16 11.86
C ASN A 222 -4.87 -19.50 12.96
N GLY A 223 -6.17 -19.34 12.74
CA GLY A 223 -7.07 -18.71 13.71
C GLY A 223 -7.08 -17.18 13.70
N LYS A 224 -6.07 -16.52 13.11
CA LYS A 224 -5.89 -15.06 13.11
C LYS A 224 -6.36 -14.44 11.80
N TYR A 225 -6.85 -13.20 11.85
CA TYR A 225 -7.31 -12.48 10.65
C TYR A 225 -6.18 -11.63 10.06
N HIS A 226 -5.95 -11.76 8.77
CA HIS A 226 -5.03 -10.96 7.98
C HIS A 226 -5.77 -10.29 6.83
N TYR A 227 -5.15 -9.29 6.19
CA TYR A 227 -5.71 -8.62 5.02
C TYR A 227 -4.81 -8.77 3.79
N TYR A 228 -5.32 -9.45 2.75
CA TYR A 228 -4.64 -9.58 1.46
C TYR A 228 -4.98 -8.42 0.53
N ASN A 229 -3.97 -7.68 0.09
CA ASN A 229 -4.11 -6.64 -0.93
C ASN A 229 -3.79 -7.23 -2.30
N ALA A 230 -4.84 -7.46 -3.09
CA ALA A 230 -4.73 -8.07 -4.42
C ALA A 230 -3.89 -7.23 -5.40
N SER A 231 -3.99 -5.91 -5.35
CA SER A 231 -3.20 -5.01 -6.22
C SER A 231 -1.71 -5.07 -5.89
N LYS A 232 -1.37 -5.14 -4.59
CA LYS A 232 0.02 -5.27 -4.12
C LYS A 232 0.53 -6.73 -4.10
N LYS A 233 -0.34 -7.70 -4.39
CA LYS A 233 -0.06 -9.16 -4.37
C LYS A 233 0.60 -9.65 -3.08
N LYS A 234 0.16 -9.12 -1.93
CA LYS A 234 0.73 -9.46 -0.62
C LYS A 234 -0.26 -9.25 0.53
N LEU A 235 0.00 -9.96 1.64
CA LEU A 235 -0.59 -9.62 2.93
C LEU A 235 -0.05 -8.28 3.41
N LEU A 236 -0.92 -7.47 4.02
CA LEU A 236 -0.56 -6.20 4.63
C LEU A 236 -0.04 -6.42 6.05
N THR A 237 0.98 -5.63 6.42
CA THR A 237 1.61 -5.61 7.74
C THR A 237 1.86 -4.17 8.17
N SER A 238 1.90 -3.92 9.48
CA SER A 238 2.20 -2.64 10.15
C SER A 238 1.45 -1.44 9.56
N CYS A 239 0.18 -1.59 9.19
CA CYS A 239 -0.52 -0.54 8.47
C CYS A 239 -2.02 -0.43 8.80
N TRP A 240 -2.54 0.78 8.58
CA TRP A 240 -3.96 1.07 8.59
C TRP A 240 -4.65 0.53 7.34
N LYS A 241 -5.86 0.00 7.49
CA LYS A 241 -6.73 -0.35 6.37
C LYS A 241 -8.17 0.07 6.65
N GLN A 242 -8.75 0.83 5.73
CA GLN A 242 -10.18 1.12 5.71
C GLN A 242 -10.92 0.09 4.84
N VAL A 243 -12.02 -0.45 5.36
CA VAL A 243 -12.94 -1.37 4.68
C VAL A 243 -14.37 -0.97 5.06
N ASN A 244 -15.21 -0.64 4.08
CA ASN A 244 -16.61 -0.26 4.28
C ASN A 244 -16.79 0.83 5.37
N GLY A 245 -16.02 1.92 5.25
CA GLY A 245 -16.05 3.04 6.21
C GLY A 245 -15.36 2.77 7.56
N LYS A 246 -15.01 1.52 7.88
CA LYS A 246 -14.41 1.12 9.16
C LYS A 246 -12.89 1.03 9.07
N TYR A 247 -12.20 1.45 10.13
CA TYR A 247 -10.74 1.42 10.21
C TYR A 247 -10.24 0.24 11.03
N TYR A 248 -9.21 -0.42 10.50
CA TYR A 248 -8.51 -1.56 11.07
C TYR A 248 -7.01 -1.28 11.07
N TYR A 249 -6.28 -1.96 11.94
CA TYR A 249 -4.84 -1.96 11.94
C TYR A 249 -4.32 -3.40 11.90
N LEU A 250 -3.28 -3.62 11.08
CA LEU A 250 -2.56 -4.88 10.97
C LEU A 250 -1.21 -4.68 11.64
N ASP A 251 -0.84 -5.55 12.58
CA ASP A 251 0.46 -5.50 13.26
C ASP A 251 1.62 -5.95 12.36
N GLU A 252 2.82 -6.08 12.94
CA GLU A 252 4.04 -6.51 12.22
C GLU A 252 3.94 -7.88 11.56
N ASP A 253 3.19 -8.80 12.17
CA ASP A 253 2.87 -10.11 11.62
C ASP A 253 1.70 -10.07 10.61
N GLY A 254 1.11 -8.88 10.41
CA GLY A 254 -0.04 -8.66 9.55
C GLY A 254 -1.35 -9.15 10.15
N VAL A 255 -1.40 -9.38 11.46
CA VAL A 255 -2.58 -9.81 12.19
C VAL A 255 -3.42 -8.58 12.54
N ARG A 256 -4.73 -8.72 12.35
CA ARG A 256 -5.71 -7.69 12.73
C ARG A 256 -5.76 -7.56 14.24
N VAL A 257 -5.36 -6.39 14.75
CA VAL A 257 -5.35 -6.10 16.18
C VAL A 257 -6.77 -5.94 16.75
N THR A 258 -6.90 -6.19 18.05
CA THR A 258 -8.09 -5.92 18.87
C THR A 258 -7.67 -5.32 20.21
N GLY A 259 -8.62 -4.79 20.98
CA GLY A 259 -8.36 -4.22 22.30
C GLY A 259 -7.56 -2.92 22.26
N TRP A 260 -6.85 -2.63 23.35
CA TRP A 260 -5.99 -1.45 23.49
C TRP A 260 -4.69 -1.64 22.71
N GLN A 261 -4.33 -0.62 21.92
CA GLN A 261 -3.14 -0.66 21.07
C GLN A 261 -2.43 0.69 21.07
N ASN A 262 -1.09 0.66 21.17
CA ASN A 262 -0.25 1.83 20.97
C ASN A 262 0.28 1.78 19.53
N ILE A 263 -0.07 2.79 18.73
CA ILE A 263 0.34 2.87 17.32
C ILE A 263 0.98 4.24 17.11
N GLY A 264 2.32 4.23 16.95
CA GLY A 264 3.13 5.44 17.05
C GLY A 264 2.95 6.08 18.43
N LYS A 265 2.81 7.41 18.46
CA LYS A 265 2.63 8.17 19.72
C LYS A 265 1.21 8.15 20.30
N ASN A 266 0.25 7.49 19.64
CA ASN A 266 -1.16 7.55 20.02
C ASN A 266 -1.64 6.18 20.54
N ARG A 267 -2.61 6.22 21.46
CA ARG A 267 -3.30 5.04 21.97
C ARG A 267 -4.69 4.94 21.35
N TYR A 268 -5.06 3.72 20.94
CA TYR A 268 -6.31 3.41 20.25
C TYR A 268 -7.01 2.25 20.96
N TYR A 269 -8.31 2.11 20.73
CA TYR A 269 -9.07 0.91 21.10
C TYR A 269 -9.78 0.33 19.89
N PHE A 270 -9.66 -0.98 19.72
CA PHE A 270 -10.31 -1.77 18.67
C PHE A 270 -11.29 -2.75 19.32
N ASN A 271 -12.51 -2.86 18.80
CA ASN A 271 -13.46 -3.83 19.33
C ASN A 271 -13.08 -5.29 19.00
N SER A 272 -13.87 -6.26 19.45
CA SER A 272 -13.63 -7.70 19.18
C SER A 272 -13.59 -8.06 17.68
N LYS A 273 -14.23 -7.25 16.83
CA LYS A 273 -14.20 -7.38 15.36
C LYS A 273 -13.03 -6.59 14.72
N GLY A 274 -12.12 -6.02 15.51
CA GLY A 274 -10.96 -5.26 15.05
C GLY A 274 -11.29 -3.86 14.52
N VAL A 275 -12.48 -3.33 14.79
CA VAL A 275 -12.89 -2.00 14.33
C VAL A 275 -12.42 -0.95 15.32
N ARG A 276 -11.65 0.04 14.84
CA ARG A 276 -11.19 1.20 15.62
C ARG A 276 -12.40 1.97 16.18
N GLN A 277 -12.38 2.28 17.47
CA GLN A 277 -13.42 3.06 18.13
C GLN A 277 -13.16 4.58 18.04
N THR A 278 -14.25 5.35 18.15
CA THR A 278 -14.32 6.82 18.21
C THR A 278 -15.41 7.25 19.18
N GLY A 279 -15.37 8.50 19.65
CA GLY A 279 -16.29 9.08 20.61
C GLY A 279 -16.12 8.52 22.02
N LEU A 280 -17.15 8.72 22.86
CA LEU A 280 -17.24 8.13 24.19
C LEU A 280 -17.46 6.61 24.09
N LYS A 281 -16.68 5.85 24.86
CA LYS A 281 -16.81 4.40 24.99
C LYS A 281 -16.58 3.94 26.42
N THR A 282 -17.54 3.20 26.96
CA THR A 282 -17.42 2.53 28.25
C THR A 282 -16.78 1.16 28.06
N LEU A 283 -15.64 0.95 28.72
CA LEU A 283 -14.80 -0.24 28.63
C LEU A 283 -14.49 -0.70 30.06
N LYS A 284 -14.98 -1.89 30.44
CA LYS A 284 -14.81 -2.45 31.79
C LYS A 284 -15.16 -1.45 32.91
N GLY A 285 -16.32 -0.80 32.79
CA GLY A 285 -16.83 0.15 33.80
C GLY A 285 -16.22 1.57 33.75
N LYS A 286 -15.21 1.84 32.92
CA LYS A 286 -14.64 3.19 32.75
C LYS A 286 -14.99 3.75 31.38
N THR A 287 -15.37 5.02 31.31
CA THR A 287 -15.65 5.71 30.04
C THR A 287 -14.39 6.39 29.53
N TYR A 288 -14.13 6.31 28.23
CA TYR A 288 -12.98 6.91 27.57
C TYR A 288 -13.43 7.72 26.36
N TYR A 289 -12.72 8.79 26.02
CA TYR A 289 -12.99 9.59 24.82
C TYR A 289 -11.91 9.37 23.74
N PHE A 290 -12.35 8.96 22.55
CA PHE A 290 -11.52 8.83 21.37
C PHE A 290 -11.93 9.88 20.33
N ASP A 291 -10.98 10.61 19.75
CA ASP A 291 -11.31 11.60 18.72
C ASP A 291 -11.79 10.95 17.39
N ALA A 292 -12.12 11.76 16.37
CA ALA A 292 -12.55 11.27 15.06
C ALA A 292 -11.50 10.34 14.38
N LYS A 293 -10.21 10.55 14.66
CA LYS A 293 -9.10 9.71 14.19
C LYS A 293 -8.83 8.52 15.12
N GLY A 294 -9.54 8.42 16.25
CA GLY A 294 -9.54 7.30 17.21
C GLY A 294 -8.48 7.39 18.27
N ARG A 295 -7.82 8.54 18.39
CA ARG A 295 -6.77 8.74 19.36
C ARG A 295 -7.41 8.99 20.72
N LEU A 296 -7.00 8.24 21.74
CA LEU A 296 -7.40 8.47 23.12
C LEU A 296 -6.97 9.87 23.54
N GLN A 297 -7.93 10.67 24.01
CA GLN A 297 -7.67 12.00 24.59
C GLN A 297 -7.31 11.88 26.07
N ARG A 298 -6.57 12.86 26.59
CA ARG A 298 -6.09 12.93 27.99
C ARG A 298 -5.92 14.37 28.41
N ASN A 299 -5.96 14.65 29.71
CA ASN A 299 -5.67 15.95 30.31
C ASN A 299 -6.41 17.11 29.61
N THR A 300 -7.71 16.93 29.37
CA THR A 300 -8.51 17.91 28.62
C THR A 300 -9.98 17.84 29.02
N THR A 301 -10.74 18.86 28.68
CA THR A 301 -12.21 18.86 28.79
C THR A 301 -12.83 18.82 27.40
N ILE A 302 -13.74 17.87 27.15
CA ILE A 302 -14.41 17.69 25.85
C ILE A 302 -15.88 17.30 26.08
N ASP A 303 -16.80 17.96 25.38
CA ASP A 303 -18.22 17.59 25.30
C ASP A 303 -18.90 17.37 26.69
N GLY A 304 -18.57 18.19 27.70
CA GLY A 304 -19.13 18.06 29.06
C GLY A 304 -18.45 17.01 29.96
N TYR A 305 -17.29 16.49 29.54
CA TYR A 305 -16.49 15.55 30.31
C TYR A 305 -15.10 16.11 30.61
N THR A 306 -14.63 15.95 31.84
CA THR A 306 -13.20 16.02 32.16
C THR A 306 -12.54 14.69 31.81
N ILE A 307 -11.44 14.74 31.07
CA ILE A 307 -10.65 13.58 30.66
C ILE A 307 -9.33 13.63 31.42
N ASP A 308 -9.10 12.66 32.30
CA ASP A 308 -7.91 12.61 33.15
C ASP A 308 -6.63 12.19 32.37
N ALA A 309 -5.51 12.06 33.09
CA ALA A 309 -4.22 11.62 32.53
C ALA A 309 -4.24 10.17 32.00
N ASN A 310 -5.17 9.35 32.46
CA ASN A 310 -5.36 7.98 32.00
C ASN A 310 -6.34 7.89 30.81
N GLY A 311 -7.00 8.99 30.47
CA GLY A 311 -8.00 9.10 29.43
C GLY A 311 -9.41 8.74 29.89
N VAL A 312 -9.63 8.60 31.20
CA VAL A 312 -10.94 8.34 31.79
C VAL A 312 -11.76 9.61 31.74
N ALA A 313 -12.93 9.50 31.14
CA ALA A 313 -13.91 10.56 30.99
C ALA A 313 -14.88 10.54 32.17
N THR A 314 -14.89 11.61 32.96
CA THR A 314 -15.86 11.85 34.03
C THR A 314 -16.79 12.96 33.59
N LYS A 315 -18.10 12.73 33.66
CA LYS A 315 -19.09 13.76 33.33
C LYS A 315 -18.97 14.88 34.35
N ILE A 316 -18.96 16.12 33.91
CA ILE A 316 -18.92 17.28 34.80
C ILE A 316 -20.32 17.46 35.42
N PRO A 317 -20.48 17.40 36.75
CA PRO A 317 -21.76 17.66 37.40
C PRO A 317 -22.17 19.12 37.21
N GLY A 318 -23.45 19.41 36.95
CA GLY A 318 -23.94 20.78 36.78
C GLY A 318 -23.77 21.38 35.38
N THR A 319 -23.24 20.64 34.39
CA THR A 319 -23.41 20.97 32.96
C THR A 319 -24.74 20.43 32.40
N GLU A 320 -25.74 20.23 33.26
CA GLU A 320 -27.13 20.22 32.82
C GLU A 320 -27.54 21.68 32.70
N SER A 321 -27.30 22.29 31.52
CA SER A 321 -28.33 23.24 31.11
C SER A 321 -29.59 22.40 30.97
N GLY A 322 -30.75 22.96 31.28
CA GLY A 322 -32.00 22.42 30.75
C GLY A 322 -31.82 22.02 29.29
N LYS A 323 -32.66 21.07 28.83
CA LYS A 323 -32.64 20.55 27.46
C LYS A 323 -32.18 21.62 26.49
N LYS A 324 -31.09 21.34 25.78
CA LYS A 324 -30.44 22.36 24.93
C LYS A 324 -31.48 22.99 24.01
N LYS A 325 -31.53 24.32 23.98
CA LYS A 325 -32.55 25.08 23.27
C LYS A 325 -32.15 25.20 21.81
N ILE A 326 -32.91 24.57 20.93
CA ILE A 326 -32.66 24.51 19.49
C ILE A 326 -33.73 25.32 18.76
N LEU A 327 -33.32 26.36 18.04
CA LEU A 327 -34.20 27.08 17.13
C LEU A 327 -34.09 26.48 15.72
N ILE A 328 -35.21 26.10 15.13
CA ILE A 328 -35.31 25.66 13.74
C ILE A 328 -35.95 26.77 12.91
N ILE A 329 -35.27 27.18 11.83
CA ILE A 329 -35.70 28.21 10.89
C ILE A 329 -35.80 27.59 9.49
N ALA A 330 -36.93 27.80 8.81
CA ALA A 330 -37.07 27.56 7.39
C ALA A 330 -36.62 28.82 6.62
N GLY A 331 -35.65 28.68 5.72
CA GLY A 331 -35.20 29.76 4.83
C GLY A 331 -36.24 30.19 3.78
N HIS A 332 -35.88 31.22 2.99
CA HIS A 332 -36.69 31.91 1.95
C HIS A 332 -37.90 32.70 2.50
N GLY A 333 -37.75 34.02 2.51
CA GLY A 333 -38.69 34.98 3.09
C GLY A 333 -39.66 35.54 2.06
N GLN A 334 -40.64 36.34 2.49
CA GLN A 334 -41.54 37.01 1.55
C GLN A 334 -40.75 37.99 0.67
N GLY A 335 -40.72 37.74 -0.65
CA GLY A 335 -39.97 38.51 -1.65
C GLY A 335 -38.76 37.77 -2.24
N ASP A 336 -38.33 36.67 -1.61
CA ASP A 336 -37.50 35.65 -2.22
C ASP A 336 -38.44 34.49 -2.61
N PRO A 337 -38.93 34.43 -3.87
CA PRO A 337 -39.84 33.36 -4.27
C PRO A 337 -39.23 31.96 -4.13
N GLY A 338 -37.92 31.86 -3.84
CA GLY A 338 -37.09 30.73 -4.23
C GLY A 338 -37.04 30.63 -5.75
N ALA A 339 -36.23 29.73 -6.29
CA ALA A 339 -36.49 29.28 -7.65
C ALA A 339 -37.75 28.41 -7.69
N THR A 340 -38.46 28.51 -8.81
CA THR A 340 -39.58 27.67 -9.18
C THR A 340 -39.09 26.51 -10.03
N SER A 341 -39.54 25.30 -9.72
CA SER A 341 -39.37 24.14 -10.60
C SER A 341 -40.75 23.62 -11.02
N SER A 342 -40.76 22.69 -11.99
CA SER A 342 -41.96 21.95 -12.37
C SER A 342 -42.58 21.12 -11.22
N TRP A 343 -41.89 20.99 -10.09
CA TRP A 343 -42.31 20.21 -8.92
C TRP A 343 -42.69 21.08 -7.71
N GLY A 344 -42.64 22.41 -7.82
CA GLY A 344 -43.14 23.36 -6.81
C GLY A 344 -42.13 24.43 -6.38
N TYR A 345 -42.51 25.20 -5.35
CA TYR A 345 -41.68 26.27 -4.79
C TYR A 345 -40.68 25.72 -3.77
N GLU A 346 -39.39 26.09 -3.88
CA GLU A 346 -38.34 25.78 -2.89
C GLU A 346 -38.74 26.09 -1.45
N SER A 347 -39.42 27.22 -1.25
CA SER A 347 -39.87 27.66 0.06
C SER A 347 -40.82 26.65 0.73
N ASN A 348 -41.63 25.93 -0.05
CA ASN A 348 -42.52 24.88 0.47
C ASN A 348 -41.73 23.64 0.93
N TYR A 349 -40.73 23.23 0.17
CA TYR A 349 -39.88 22.09 0.53
C TYR A 349 -38.98 22.41 1.73
N THR A 350 -38.49 23.64 1.79
CA THR A 350 -37.75 24.19 2.92
C THR A 350 -38.57 24.11 4.20
N ARG A 351 -39.81 24.64 4.19
CA ARG A 351 -40.74 24.55 5.32
C ARG A 351 -41.06 23.11 5.70
N GLN A 352 -41.38 22.26 4.71
CA GLN A 352 -41.69 20.86 4.95
C GLN A 352 -40.54 20.15 5.66
N PHE A 353 -39.31 20.32 5.17
CA PHE A 353 -38.16 19.62 5.72
C PHE A 353 -37.77 20.13 7.10
N ALA A 354 -37.76 21.45 7.31
CA ALA A 354 -37.53 22.06 8.61
C ALA A 354 -38.59 21.57 9.63
N LYS A 355 -39.84 21.41 9.20
CA LYS A 355 -40.90 20.87 10.04
C LYS A 355 -40.70 19.40 10.39
N LEU A 356 -40.23 18.57 9.45
CA LEU A 356 -39.88 17.18 9.73
C LEU A 356 -38.76 17.08 10.78
N ILE A 357 -37.70 17.91 10.67
CA ILE A 357 -36.62 17.96 11.67
C ILE A 357 -37.17 18.37 13.05
N TYR A 358 -38.01 19.41 13.09
CA TYR A 358 -38.67 19.84 14.32
C TYR A 358 -39.47 18.71 14.96
N ASN A 359 -40.29 17.99 14.18
CA ASN A 359 -41.12 16.91 14.69
C ASN A 359 -40.28 15.76 15.28
N GLU A 360 -39.18 15.38 14.62
CA GLU A 360 -38.24 14.37 15.11
C GLU A 360 -37.56 14.81 16.43
N LEU A 361 -37.09 16.06 16.51
CA LEU A 361 -36.50 16.61 17.73
C LEU A 361 -37.52 16.69 18.88
N LYS A 362 -38.74 17.14 18.58
CA LYS A 362 -39.84 17.26 19.55
C LYS A 362 -40.26 15.90 20.09
N SER A 363 -40.40 14.91 19.20
CA SER A 363 -40.75 13.52 19.57
C SER A 363 -39.67 12.86 20.43
N ASN A 364 -38.40 13.13 20.16
CA ASN A 364 -37.29 12.57 20.94
C ASN A 364 -37.22 13.14 22.37
N GLY A 365 -37.60 14.41 22.55
CA GLY A 365 -37.76 15.03 23.87
C GLY A 365 -36.46 15.28 24.65
N LYS A 366 -35.27 15.11 24.05
CA LYS A 366 -33.96 15.34 24.70
C LYS A 366 -33.42 16.76 24.56
N VAL A 367 -34.01 17.56 23.67
CA VAL A 367 -33.70 18.99 23.47
C VAL A 367 -34.99 19.81 23.53
N ASP A 368 -34.88 21.09 23.87
CA ASP A 368 -36.01 22.02 23.80
C ASP A 368 -36.00 22.66 22.43
N VAL A 369 -36.88 22.19 21.56
CA VAL A 369 -36.92 22.66 20.17
C VAL A 369 -38.05 23.67 19.97
N THR A 370 -37.70 24.81 19.38
CA THR A 370 -38.64 25.81 18.87
C THR A 370 -38.59 25.80 17.35
N PHE A 371 -39.74 25.70 16.70
CA PHE A 371 -39.87 25.98 15.27
C PHE A 371 -40.34 27.41 15.11
N TYR A 372 -39.53 28.24 14.46
CA TYR A 372 -39.87 29.62 14.22
C TYR A 372 -41.11 29.72 13.31
N LYS A 373 -42.13 30.46 13.74
CA LYS A 373 -43.37 30.75 13.00
C LYS A 373 -43.70 32.22 13.23
N ASN A 374 -43.56 33.10 12.24
CA ASN A 374 -43.93 34.50 12.46
C ASN A 374 -45.43 34.71 12.21
N GLY A 375 -46.28 34.39 13.20
CA GLY A 375 -47.67 34.88 13.33
C GLY A 375 -48.67 34.64 12.18
N SER A 376 -48.26 34.08 11.05
CA SER A 376 -49.02 33.88 9.83
C SER A 376 -48.32 32.81 8.98
N SER A 377 -49.08 32.05 8.21
CA SER A 377 -48.59 30.99 7.30
C SER A 377 -47.60 31.46 6.22
N ASN A 378 -47.32 32.76 6.13
CA ASN A 378 -46.68 33.40 4.99
C ASN A 378 -45.29 34.03 5.29
N TYR A 379 -44.76 33.95 6.51
CA TYR A 379 -43.57 34.72 6.93
C TYR A 379 -42.53 33.89 7.69
N ASP A 380 -41.59 33.22 7.00
CA ASP A 380 -40.65 32.32 7.72
C ASP A 380 -39.18 32.77 7.69
N CYS A 381 -38.83 33.76 6.86
CA CYS A 381 -37.47 34.28 6.78
C CYS A 381 -37.49 35.82 6.64
N TYR A 382 -36.84 36.52 7.56
CA TYR A 382 -36.83 37.99 7.59
C TYR A 382 -35.71 38.52 6.69
N GLN A 383 -36.00 38.63 5.39
CA GLN A 383 -35.12 39.28 4.40
C GLN A 383 -35.80 40.46 3.67
N GLN A 384 -36.84 41.08 4.25
CA GLN A 384 -37.59 42.06 3.48
C GLN A 384 -36.92 43.42 3.29
N ASN A 385 -36.59 43.68 2.03
CA ASN A 385 -36.57 44.98 1.41
C ASN A 385 -37.91 45.71 1.60
N ALA A 386 -37.89 46.80 2.37
CA ALA A 386 -38.59 48.09 2.26
C ALA A 386 -40.03 48.26 1.68
N LYS A 387 -40.79 47.26 1.21
CA LYS A 387 -42.08 47.50 0.51
C LYS A 387 -43.31 46.79 1.09
N THR A 388 -43.19 45.81 1.97
CA THR A 388 -44.31 44.90 2.31
C THR A 388 -44.82 44.98 3.74
N LEU A 389 -44.42 46.01 4.49
CA LEU A 389 -45.11 46.44 5.70
C LEU A 389 -45.49 47.89 5.48
N GLY A 390 -46.80 48.18 5.37
CA GLY A 390 -47.33 49.48 5.02
C GLY A 390 -46.65 50.65 5.76
N SER A 391 -46.40 51.73 5.02
CA SER A 391 -46.01 53.06 5.49
C SER A 391 -44.75 53.16 6.40
N GLY A 392 -43.64 53.64 5.82
CA GLY A 392 -42.54 54.30 6.56
C GLY A 392 -41.46 53.44 7.25
N GLY A 393 -41.50 52.11 7.16
CA GLY A 393 -40.57 51.23 7.89
C GLY A 393 -39.13 51.17 7.33
N LEU A 394 -38.15 51.61 8.11
CA LEU A 394 -36.70 51.55 7.83
C LEU A 394 -36.19 50.11 7.58
N ASN A 395 -35.31 49.95 6.57
CA ASN A 395 -34.64 48.68 6.26
C ASN A 395 -33.69 48.25 7.41
N LEU A 396 -34.10 47.26 8.20
CA LEU A 396 -33.35 46.78 9.36
C LEU A 396 -32.14 45.91 8.96
N SER A 397 -32.22 45.23 7.80
CA SER A 397 -31.12 44.40 7.31
C SER A 397 -29.93 45.27 6.91
N SER A 398 -30.15 46.41 6.26
CA SER A 398 -29.07 47.34 5.86
C SER A 398 -28.39 48.02 7.05
N LYS A 399 -29.13 48.30 8.14
CA LYS A 399 -28.59 48.84 9.39
C LYS A 399 -27.72 47.84 10.16
N ILE A 400 -27.98 46.54 10.03
CA ILE A 400 -27.31 45.50 10.83
C ILE A 400 -26.21 44.75 10.04
N THR A 401 -26.35 44.62 8.72
CA THR A 401 -25.42 43.85 7.86
C THR A 401 -24.22 44.64 7.33
N GLY A 402 -24.13 45.96 7.57
CA GLY A 402 -22.95 46.77 7.25
C GLY A 402 -21.65 46.26 7.90
N LYS A 403 -20.49 46.62 7.33
CA LYS A 403 -19.17 46.35 7.95
C LYS A 403 -19.06 47.11 9.28
N GLY A 404 -18.71 46.43 10.37
CA GLY A 404 -18.33 47.07 11.65
C GLY A 404 -19.48 47.37 12.63
N THR A 405 -20.60 46.64 12.61
CA THR A 405 -21.71 46.87 13.54
C THR A 405 -21.42 46.36 14.97
N ASN A 406 -21.51 47.25 15.96
CA ASN A 406 -21.31 46.96 17.38
C ASN A 406 -22.48 46.12 17.95
N ARG A 407 -22.18 45.06 18.73
CA ARG A 407 -23.14 44.16 19.41
C ARG A 407 -24.32 44.90 20.06
N SER A 408 -24.08 46.06 20.66
CA SER A 408 -25.12 46.89 21.28
C SER A 408 -26.16 47.43 20.30
N LYS A 409 -25.75 47.78 19.06
CA LYS A 409 -26.66 48.25 18.00
C LYS A 409 -27.55 47.11 17.49
N VAL A 410 -26.99 45.90 17.36
CA VAL A 410 -27.74 44.70 16.96
C VAL A 410 -28.80 44.35 18.00
N LEU A 411 -28.41 44.32 19.29
CA LEU A 411 -29.33 44.07 20.39
C LEU A 411 -30.44 45.13 20.47
N SER A 412 -30.12 46.41 20.26
CA SER A 412 -31.12 47.49 20.25
C SER A 412 -32.13 47.35 19.12
N GLY A 413 -31.69 46.96 17.91
CA GLY A 413 -32.59 46.79 16.75
C GLY A 413 -33.50 45.57 16.84
N ILE A 414 -33.07 44.50 17.53
CA ILE A 414 -33.89 43.30 17.75
C ILE A 414 -34.96 43.57 18.82
N LYS A 415 -34.61 44.26 19.92
CA LYS A 415 -35.53 44.55 21.03
C LYS A 415 -36.78 45.33 20.61
N THR A 416 -36.70 46.09 19.52
CA THR A 416 -37.81 46.92 19.01
C THR A 416 -38.74 46.17 18.04
N ASN A 417 -38.47 44.90 17.71
CA ASN A 417 -39.29 44.13 16.77
C ASN A 417 -39.75 42.81 17.39
N PRO A 418 -41.05 42.67 17.74
CA PRO A 418 -41.57 41.45 18.36
C PRO A 418 -41.56 40.23 17.42
N ASN A 419 -41.34 40.45 16.12
CA ASN A 419 -41.30 39.41 15.09
C ASN A 419 -39.88 38.90 14.82
N ILE A 420 -38.93 39.06 15.74
CA ILE A 420 -37.58 38.49 15.62
C ILE A 420 -37.35 37.59 16.84
N PRO A 421 -36.91 36.33 16.64
CA PRO A 421 -36.60 35.47 17.77
C PRO A 421 -35.43 36.05 18.55
N VAL A 422 -35.50 35.99 19.87
CA VAL A 422 -34.39 36.35 20.75
C VAL A 422 -33.33 35.25 20.63
N PHE A 423 -32.44 35.37 19.65
CA PHE A 423 -31.46 34.32 19.30
C PHE A 423 -30.58 33.90 20.49
N THR A 424 -30.33 34.79 21.44
CA THR A 424 -29.57 34.51 22.67
C THR A 424 -30.26 33.54 23.62
N ASP A 425 -31.55 33.25 23.43
CA ASP A 425 -32.28 32.25 24.21
C ASP A 425 -31.98 30.81 23.77
N TYR A 426 -31.23 30.64 22.67
CA TYR A 426 -30.98 29.34 22.05
C TYR A 426 -29.50 28.97 22.10
N ASP A 427 -29.22 27.69 22.37
CA ASP A 427 -27.87 27.12 22.31
C ASP A 427 -27.42 26.89 20.86
N TYR A 428 -28.38 26.64 19.95
CA TYR A 428 -28.12 26.38 18.55
C TYR A 428 -29.28 26.82 17.64
N VAL A 429 -28.93 27.46 16.54
CA VAL A 429 -29.86 27.84 15.47
C VAL A 429 -29.56 27.01 14.24
N LEU A 430 -30.51 26.18 13.82
CA LEU A 430 -30.47 25.46 12.55
C LEU A 430 -31.36 26.17 11.55
N GLU A 431 -30.76 26.69 10.49
CA GLU A 431 -31.47 27.19 9.32
C GLU A 431 -31.39 26.16 8.19
N VAL A 432 -32.50 25.95 7.50
CA VAL A 432 -32.61 25.01 6.37
C VAL A 432 -32.93 25.81 5.13
N HIS A 433 -32.15 25.64 4.06
CA HIS A 433 -32.40 26.23 2.74
C HIS A 433 -32.49 25.13 1.69
N PHE A 434 -33.54 25.14 0.87
CA PHE A 434 -33.54 24.40 -0.39
C PHE A 434 -33.14 25.37 -1.49
N ASN A 435 -32.04 25.08 -2.15
CA ASN A 435 -31.62 25.83 -3.31
C ASN A 435 -31.94 24.99 -4.56
N ALA A 436 -32.72 25.50 -5.51
CA ALA A 436 -32.64 25.06 -6.89
C ALA A 436 -31.54 25.87 -7.54
N LYS A 437 -30.79 25.24 -8.42
CA LYS A 437 -29.72 25.94 -9.10
C LYS A 437 -30.18 26.43 -10.46
N GLY A 438 -30.47 27.72 -10.54
CA GLY A 438 -30.08 28.47 -11.73
C GLY A 438 -28.56 28.44 -11.87
N SER A 439 -27.99 27.47 -12.63
CA SER A 439 -26.71 27.62 -13.36
C SER A 439 -26.29 26.40 -14.23
N GLY A 440 -27.21 25.55 -14.72
CA GLY A 440 -26.86 24.50 -15.71
C GLY A 440 -25.81 23.47 -15.25
N LYS A 441 -25.91 22.94 -14.02
CA LYS A 441 -24.93 21.97 -13.49
C LYS A 441 -25.36 20.50 -13.55
N ASP A 442 -26.66 20.17 -13.66
CA ASP A 442 -27.12 18.84 -14.08
C ASP A 442 -28.10 18.92 -15.27
N PRO A 443 -27.66 19.41 -16.45
CA PRO A 443 -28.55 19.55 -17.61
C PRO A 443 -28.99 18.18 -18.20
N GLN A 444 -28.54 17.06 -17.63
CA GLN A 444 -28.70 15.71 -18.16
C GLN A 444 -29.56 14.80 -17.29
N GLY A 445 -29.81 15.16 -16.02
CA GLY A 445 -30.57 14.36 -15.07
C GLY A 445 -29.93 13.01 -14.79
N ASP A 446 -28.61 13.01 -14.51
CA ASP A 446 -27.85 11.78 -14.23
C ASP A 446 -27.59 11.57 -12.72
N GLY A 447 -28.24 12.37 -11.87
CA GLY A 447 -28.19 12.28 -10.42
C GLY A 447 -26.82 12.67 -9.83
N ARG A 448 -25.97 13.39 -10.59
CA ARG A 448 -24.63 13.78 -10.14
C ARG A 448 -24.66 14.78 -9.00
N TYR A 449 -25.72 15.58 -8.90
CA TYR A 449 -25.83 16.69 -7.97
C TYR A 449 -26.76 16.46 -6.78
N THR A 450 -26.97 15.19 -6.39
CA THR A 450 -27.63 14.74 -5.13
C THR A 450 -26.90 15.16 -3.82
N GLY A 451 -26.28 16.35 -3.75
CA GLY A 451 -25.52 16.93 -2.64
C GLY A 451 -26.25 17.69 -1.51
N VAL A 452 -25.82 17.47 -0.26
CA VAL A 452 -26.05 18.38 0.88
C VAL A 452 -24.80 19.23 1.20
N GLY A 453 -25.04 20.45 1.65
CA GLY A 453 -24.04 21.42 2.07
C GLY A 453 -24.31 21.86 3.50
N PHE A 454 -23.26 22.16 4.27
CA PHE A 454 -23.44 22.65 5.64
C PHE A 454 -22.43 23.72 5.98
N TYR A 455 -22.92 24.91 6.30
CA TYR A 455 -22.10 26.08 6.59
C TYR A 455 -22.38 26.61 8.00
N ILE A 456 -21.36 27.18 8.65
CA ILE A 456 -21.45 27.69 10.02
C ILE A 456 -21.01 29.13 10.11
N ASN A 457 -21.39 29.82 11.19
CA ASN A 457 -20.82 31.13 11.53
C ASN A 457 -19.41 31.00 12.13
N SER A 458 -18.63 32.09 12.09
CA SER A 458 -17.23 32.10 12.54
C SER A 458 -17.04 32.07 14.06
N TYR A 459 -18.11 32.31 14.83
CA TYR A 459 -18.10 32.23 16.30
C TYR A 459 -17.61 30.87 16.80
N LYS A 460 -17.94 29.80 16.06
CA LYS A 460 -17.52 28.44 16.39
C LYS A 460 -16.45 27.98 15.42
N SER A 461 -15.18 28.05 15.82
CA SER A 461 -14.05 27.52 15.03
C SER A 461 -13.99 25.98 14.97
N LYS A 462 -15.09 25.25 15.28
CA LYS A 462 -15.11 23.78 15.39
C LYS A 462 -16.40 23.17 14.81
N TYR A 463 -16.27 22.56 13.62
CA TYR A 463 -17.29 21.83 12.84
C TYR A 463 -17.77 20.49 13.45
N THR A 464 -17.95 20.39 14.77
CA THR A 464 -18.18 19.08 15.42
C THR A 464 -19.59 18.53 15.18
N LEU A 465 -20.63 19.35 15.31
CA LEU A 465 -22.02 18.94 15.12
C LEU A 465 -22.36 18.80 13.63
N GLU A 466 -21.86 19.71 12.82
CA GLU A 466 -22.22 19.88 11.41
C GLU A 466 -21.60 18.78 10.56
N ASN A 467 -20.36 18.37 10.87
CA ASN A 467 -19.78 17.16 10.28
C ASN A 467 -20.51 15.89 10.71
N ARG A 468 -21.07 15.82 11.93
CA ARG A 468 -21.88 14.66 12.37
C ARG A 468 -23.18 14.60 11.58
N ILE A 469 -23.88 15.74 11.42
CA ILE A 469 -25.10 15.84 10.60
C ILE A 469 -24.80 15.43 9.16
N LEU A 470 -23.80 16.05 8.52
CA LEU A 470 -23.40 15.71 7.15
C LEU A 470 -23.03 14.23 7.00
N SER A 471 -22.25 13.67 7.92
CA SER A 471 -21.83 12.26 7.83
C SER A 471 -23.01 11.31 7.91
N LYS A 472 -24.01 11.59 8.75
CA LYS A 472 -25.23 10.78 8.83
C LYS A 472 -26.08 10.90 7.57
N ILE A 473 -26.27 12.11 7.04
CA ILE A 473 -27.02 12.31 5.80
C ILE A 473 -26.33 11.60 4.62
N VAL A 474 -25.00 11.73 4.49
CA VAL A 474 -24.23 11.07 3.42
C VAL A 474 -24.31 9.54 3.52
N SER A 475 -24.42 8.99 4.73
CA SER A 475 -24.60 7.54 4.91
C SER A 475 -25.94 7.00 4.37
N LEU A 476 -26.92 7.87 4.12
CA LEU A 476 -28.20 7.53 3.51
C LEU A 476 -28.17 7.57 1.97
N GLY A 477 -27.03 7.93 1.37
CA GLY A 477 -26.84 7.99 -0.07
C GLY A 477 -26.84 9.40 -0.67
N PHE A 478 -27.08 10.44 0.12
CA PHE A 478 -26.88 11.82 -0.32
C PHE A 478 -25.39 12.08 -0.56
N LYS A 479 -25.06 12.85 -1.60
CA LYS A 479 -23.70 13.35 -1.84
C LYS A 479 -23.42 14.54 -0.94
N ARG A 480 -22.16 14.95 -0.84
CA ARG A 480 -21.76 16.19 -0.16
C ARG A 480 -21.23 17.15 -1.20
N TRP A 481 -21.78 18.36 -1.30
CA TRP A 481 -21.30 19.36 -2.27
C TRP A 481 -20.52 20.50 -1.64
N GLY A 482 -20.75 20.80 -0.36
CA GLY A 482 -20.11 21.95 0.29
C GLY A 482 -20.06 21.86 1.81
N SER A 483 -19.08 22.55 2.40
CA SER A 483 -19.09 22.89 3.82
C SER A 483 -18.06 23.97 4.09
N GLY A 484 -18.36 24.92 4.97
CA GLY A 484 -17.45 26.02 5.23
C GLY A 484 -17.88 26.91 6.39
N VAL A 485 -17.05 27.90 6.71
CA VAL A 485 -17.46 29.03 7.54
C VAL A 485 -17.99 30.10 6.58
N PHE A 486 -19.17 30.65 6.85
CA PHE A 486 -19.68 31.78 6.09
C PHE A 486 -18.79 33.01 6.32
N ALA A 487 -18.24 33.54 5.23
CA ALA A 487 -17.48 34.78 5.23
C ALA A 487 -18.34 36.01 4.82
N SER A 488 -19.54 35.81 4.27
CA SER A 488 -20.33 36.90 3.67
C SER A 488 -21.32 37.53 4.64
N SER A 489 -21.42 38.86 4.55
CA SER A 489 -22.30 39.74 5.31
C SER A 489 -23.78 39.68 4.93
N THR A 490 -24.21 38.72 4.08
CA THR A 490 -25.49 38.80 3.35
C THR A 490 -26.65 38.00 3.96
N LEU A 491 -26.37 36.94 4.73
CA LEU A 491 -27.43 36.19 5.42
C LEU A 491 -27.71 36.77 6.81
N PHE A 492 -28.91 37.31 6.99
CA PHE A 492 -29.34 37.99 8.20
C PHE A 492 -29.13 37.15 9.47
N ASN A 493 -29.74 35.96 9.57
CA ASN A 493 -29.66 35.11 10.77
C ASN A 493 -28.23 34.70 11.12
N ALA A 494 -27.44 34.30 10.11
CA ALA A 494 -26.04 33.92 10.28
C ALA A 494 -25.21 35.05 10.89
N ARG A 495 -25.38 36.28 10.35
CA ARG A 495 -24.68 37.48 10.83
C ARG A 495 -25.12 37.85 12.24
N ILE A 496 -26.42 37.86 12.52
CA ILE A 496 -26.95 38.16 13.86
C ILE A 496 -26.39 37.19 14.89
N CYS A 497 -26.46 35.88 14.62
CA CYS A 497 -25.93 34.87 15.51
C CYS A 497 -24.42 35.03 15.72
N GLN A 498 -23.67 35.41 14.68
CA GLN A 498 -22.24 35.72 14.80
C GLN A 498 -21.97 36.89 15.75
N GLU A 499 -22.64 38.03 15.58
CA GLU A 499 -22.47 39.21 16.44
C GLU A 499 -22.93 38.95 17.88
N LEU A 500 -23.96 38.12 18.05
CA LEU A 500 -24.51 37.74 19.36
C LEU A 500 -23.75 36.59 20.04
N GLY A 501 -22.83 35.92 19.36
CA GLY A 501 -22.10 34.77 19.92
C GLY A 501 -22.97 33.54 20.11
N VAL A 502 -23.90 33.31 19.19
CA VAL A 502 -24.83 32.16 19.18
C VAL A 502 -24.37 31.17 18.10
N SER A 503 -24.41 29.87 18.40
CA SER A 503 -24.02 28.85 17.41
C SER A 503 -25.06 28.76 16.31
N TYR A 504 -24.63 28.88 15.06
CA TYR A 504 -25.50 28.86 13.88
C TYR A 504 -25.01 27.86 12.84
N GLY A 505 -25.95 27.17 12.22
CA GLY A 505 -25.70 26.25 11.12
C GLY A 505 -26.75 26.38 10.01
N LEU A 506 -26.28 26.53 8.78
CA LEU A 506 -27.09 26.48 7.58
C LEU A 506 -26.94 25.13 6.91
N LEU A 507 -28.03 24.36 6.87
CA LEU A 507 -28.14 23.15 6.08
C LEU A 507 -28.73 23.52 4.72
N GLU A 508 -27.87 23.52 3.70
CA GLU A 508 -28.29 23.75 2.31
C GLU A 508 -28.50 22.41 1.61
N THR A 509 -29.68 22.21 1.06
CA THR A 509 -30.03 21.04 0.26
C THR A 509 -30.23 21.51 -1.18
N ALA A 510 -29.43 21.01 -2.11
CA ALA A 510 -29.45 21.47 -3.50
C ALA A 510 -30.11 20.41 -4.40
N PHE A 511 -31.45 20.42 -4.58
CA PHE A 511 -32.20 19.27 -5.15
C PHE A 511 -33.50 19.55 -5.91
N ILE A 512 -33.71 20.74 -6.49
CA ILE A 512 -35.00 20.98 -7.16
C ILE A 512 -34.80 21.44 -8.60
N ASP A 513 -34.01 20.70 -9.39
CA ASP A 513 -33.91 20.89 -10.83
C ASP A 513 -34.65 19.82 -11.66
N ASP A 514 -34.74 18.55 -11.22
CA ASP A 514 -35.43 17.48 -11.98
C ASP A 514 -36.24 16.45 -11.16
N GLY A 515 -36.81 15.47 -11.87
CA GLY A 515 -37.79 14.52 -11.34
C GLY A 515 -37.22 13.32 -10.58
N ASP A 516 -35.97 12.90 -10.82
CA ASP A 516 -35.35 11.80 -10.09
C ASP A 516 -34.73 12.25 -8.76
N ASP A 517 -34.19 13.47 -8.69
CA ASP A 517 -33.77 14.08 -7.43
C ASP A 517 -34.95 14.25 -6.46
N MET A 518 -36.09 14.72 -6.98
CA MET A 518 -37.32 14.83 -6.19
C MET A 518 -37.89 13.47 -5.77
N LYS A 519 -37.75 12.41 -6.59
CA LYS A 519 -38.11 11.03 -6.19
C LYS A 519 -37.18 10.53 -5.08
N PHE A 520 -35.87 10.75 -5.20
CA PHE A 520 -34.90 10.36 -4.18
C PHE A 520 -35.14 11.09 -2.87
N TYR A 521 -35.34 12.41 -2.92
CA TYR A 521 -35.66 13.22 -1.74
C TYR A 521 -36.98 12.76 -1.11
N THR A 522 -38.05 12.62 -1.89
CA THR A 522 -39.36 12.19 -1.36
C THR A 522 -39.27 10.84 -0.66
N LYS A 523 -38.49 9.89 -1.21
CA LYS A 523 -38.25 8.58 -0.60
C LYS A 523 -37.42 8.64 0.70
N ASN A 524 -36.55 9.64 0.86
CA ASN A 524 -35.56 9.69 1.93
C ASN A 524 -35.74 10.83 2.94
N LYS A 525 -36.64 11.80 2.71
CA LYS A 525 -36.79 13.02 3.54
C LYS A 525 -37.01 12.74 5.02
N ASN A 526 -37.82 11.73 5.36
CA ASN A 526 -38.05 11.35 6.76
C ASN A 526 -36.78 10.75 7.40
N LYS A 527 -36.05 9.89 6.68
CA LYS A 527 -34.77 9.33 7.16
C LYS A 527 -33.71 10.41 7.32
N MET A 528 -33.69 11.37 6.41
CA MET A 528 -32.79 12.52 6.44
C MET A 528 -33.10 13.44 7.63
N ALA A 529 -34.37 13.78 7.86
CA ALA A 529 -34.80 14.56 9.01
C ALA A 529 -34.44 13.87 10.33
N LYS A 530 -34.70 12.56 10.42
CA LYS A 530 -34.28 11.74 11.55
C LYS A 530 -32.75 11.72 11.74
N ALA A 531 -31.98 11.62 10.66
CA ALA A 531 -30.53 11.66 10.72
C ALA A 531 -29.99 12.99 11.26
N VAL A 532 -30.61 14.12 10.87
CA VAL A 532 -30.31 15.44 11.43
C VAL A 532 -30.64 15.47 12.93
N ALA A 533 -31.86 15.09 13.30
CA ALA A 533 -32.31 15.09 14.69
C ALA A 533 -31.44 14.19 15.58
N ASP A 534 -31.14 12.96 15.15
CA ASP A 534 -30.27 12.03 15.89
C ASP A 534 -28.84 12.57 16.05
N ALA A 535 -28.33 13.34 15.08
CA ALA A 535 -27.00 13.97 15.21
C ALA A 535 -27.01 15.11 16.24
N ILE A 536 -28.06 15.94 16.25
CA ILE A 536 -28.25 17.03 17.22
C ILE A 536 -28.42 16.45 18.62
N VAL A 537 -29.31 15.47 18.78
CA VAL A 537 -29.54 14.79 20.07
C VAL A 537 -28.26 14.13 20.55
N ALA A 538 -27.55 13.35 19.72
CA ALA A 538 -26.30 12.71 20.13
C ALA A 538 -25.12 13.66 20.35
N TYR A 539 -25.27 14.94 20.00
CA TYR A 539 -24.30 15.98 20.30
C TYR A 539 -24.60 16.67 21.63
N TYR A 540 -25.88 16.84 21.96
CA TYR A 540 -26.34 17.54 23.17
C TYR A 540 -26.78 16.62 24.32
N SER A 541 -26.91 15.31 24.07
CA SER A 541 -27.10 14.23 25.06
C SER A 541 -25.77 13.55 25.34
#